data_AF-T0SZC1-F1
#
_entry.id   AF-T0SZC1-F1
#
_cell.length_a   1.000
_cell.length_b   1.000
_cell.length_c   1.000
_cell.angle_alpha   90.00
_cell.angle_beta   90.00
_cell.angle_gamma   90.00
#
_symmetry.space_group_name_H-M   'P 1'
#
loop_
_entity.id
_entity.type
_entity.pdbx_description
1 polymer ?
#
loop_
_entity_poly.entity_id
_entity_poly.type
_entity_poly.pdbx_seq_one_letter_code
_entity_poly.pdbx_strand_id
1 'polypeptide(L)'
;MKNCVILFLVLFSTSIWADVWESKDEWTPEHELKYQQWIENDYHRRIFSNPESPYYGVLTDCADVAYAARIIFSFENKLPFKIKNPERKGLFASFYISNKQNTFDKLKNEIDRVKAFINKVAVHSGTYNLAKNDTFPIAIKDIKPGDLYITQYNGIKHAYVVKKIYTSGVMDLYYSTLPRVVREIKFHRGIPLFTFSEAPWGFRRFKNPEQLNVPEKEIPGFSLEQYELLKKYGPERVLSEISNLLRQEEEGLEGKVMRLIENLCRSMEDRLDSVNRSIEYVNSINGRCVNMAEYHNYSTPGLDNRIIKQVKILEKFWKSISESSKEVHLVSNVESALNKLIFNEYENSVLLCEGQDRKYDPIEFYFKFNEGMISPHPNASFNSRWGDESFNSDCQVFN
;
A
#
# COMPACT_ATOMS: atom_id res chain seq x y z
N MET A 1 -29.98 -28.78 68.80
CA MET A 1 -29.44 -29.52 67.65
C MET A 1 -28.70 -28.54 66.76
N LYS A 2 -27.39 -28.71 66.61
CA LYS A 2 -26.47 -27.75 65.99
C LYS A 2 -26.52 -27.84 64.46
N ASN A 3 -26.74 -26.68 63.86
CA ASN A 3 -26.37 -26.18 62.54
C ASN A 3 -25.54 -27.12 61.64
N CYS A 4 -26.05 -27.37 60.43
CA CYS A 4 -25.23 -27.59 59.24
C CYS A 4 -26.01 -27.13 58.00
N VAL A 5 -26.08 -25.82 57.79
CA VAL A 5 -26.48 -25.24 56.50
C VAL A 5 -25.20 -25.11 55.68
N ILE A 6 -24.95 -26.06 54.78
CA ILE A 6 -23.87 -25.98 53.81
C ILE A 6 -24.30 -24.98 52.73
N LEU A 7 -23.79 -23.76 52.84
CA LEU A 7 -23.88 -22.73 51.81
C LEU A 7 -22.86 -23.08 50.72
N PHE A 8 -23.29 -23.83 49.70
CA PHE A 8 -22.48 -24.08 48.50
C PHE A 8 -22.44 -22.79 47.66
N LEU A 9 -21.51 -21.90 48.03
CA LEU A 9 -21.14 -20.71 47.26
C LEU A 9 -20.49 -21.19 45.96
N VAL A 10 -21.32 -21.41 44.93
CA VAL A 10 -20.85 -21.59 43.56
C VAL A 10 -20.21 -20.27 43.16
N LEU A 11 -18.89 -20.19 43.31
CA LEU A 11 -18.04 -19.25 42.60
C LEU A 11 -18.18 -19.59 41.12
N PHE A 12 -19.26 -19.13 40.50
CA PHE A 12 -19.30 -18.90 39.07
C PHE A 12 -18.24 -17.83 38.82
N SER A 13 -17.00 -18.26 38.59
CA SER A 13 -16.05 -17.50 37.82
C SER A 13 -16.70 -17.30 36.45
N THR A 14 -17.50 -16.25 36.33
CA THR A 14 -17.86 -15.69 35.05
C THR A 14 -16.53 -15.32 34.42
N SER A 15 -15.98 -16.20 33.59
CA SER A 15 -14.99 -15.81 32.61
C SER A 15 -15.66 -14.66 31.87
N ILE A 16 -15.25 -13.44 32.16
CA ILE A 16 -15.65 -12.27 31.38
C ILE A 16 -14.88 -12.46 30.08
N TRP A 17 -15.57 -12.98 29.06
CA TRP A 17 -14.99 -13.12 27.73
C TRP A 17 -14.71 -11.70 27.27
N ALA A 18 -13.44 -11.38 27.03
CA ALA A 18 -13.10 -10.03 26.65
C ALA A 18 -13.05 -9.94 25.13
N ASP A 19 -13.80 -9.00 24.57
CA ASP A 19 -13.61 -8.59 23.18
C ASP A 19 -12.19 -7.99 23.02
N VAL A 20 -11.71 -7.88 21.77
CA VAL A 20 -10.50 -7.10 21.47
C VAL A 20 -10.69 -5.67 21.99
N TRP A 21 -11.87 -5.10 21.70
CA TRP A 21 -12.44 -3.92 22.34
C TRP A 21 -13.98 -4.03 22.32
N GLU A 22 -14.61 -3.41 23.31
CA GLU A 22 -16.08 -3.31 23.37
C GLU A 22 -16.57 -2.26 22.35
N SER A 23 -17.47 -2.67 21.46
CA SER A 23 -18.15 -1.74 20.56
C SER A 23 -19.31 -1.07 21.28
N LYS A 24 -19.34 0.27 21.26
CA LYS A 24 -20.36 1.11 21.91
C LYS A 24 -21.19 1.92 20.92
N ASP A 25 -20.82 1.89 19.66
CA ASP A 25 -21.47 2.62 18.57
C ASP A 25 -21.51 1.75 17.30
N GLU A 26 -22.21 2.20 16.27
CA GLU A 26 -22.39 1.52 14.99
C GLU A 26 -21.91 2.36 13.82
N TRP A 27 -21.60 1.71 12.71
CA TRP A 27 -21.16 2.41 11.51
C TRP A 27 -22.31 3.18 10.87
N THR A 28 -22.28 4.50 10.98
CA THR A 28 -23.21 5.42 10.33
C THR A 28 -22.53 6.20 9.19
N PRO A 29 -23.28 6.89 8.31
CA PRO A 29 -22.69 7.80 7.34
C PRO A 29 -21.80 8.89 7.96
N GLU A 30 -22.12 9.36 9.16
CA GLU A 30 -21.31 10.33 9.91
C GLU A 30 -19.98 9.72 10.37
N HIS A 31 -20.00 8.47 10.84
CA HIS A 31 -18.76 7.75 11.15
C HIS A 31 -17.90 7.52 9.92
N GLU A 32 -18.51 7.28 8.76
CA GLU A 32 -17.73 7.20 7.53
C GLU A 32 -17.13 8.52 7.09
N LEU A 33 -17.84 9.63 7.27
CA LEU A 33 -17.26 10.95 7.04
C LEU A 33 -16.09 11.23 7.99
N LYS A 34 -16.22 10.87 9.27
CA LYS A 34 -15.11 10.98 10.25
C LYS A 34 -13.92 10.09 9.87
N TYR A 35 -14.17 8.88 9.36
CA TYR A 35 -13.11 7.99 8.87
C TYR A 35 -12.37 8.63 7.69
N GLN A 36 -13.10 9.19 6.72
CA GLN A 36 -12.53 9.89 5.58
C GLN A 36 -11.64 11.07 6.04
N GLN A 37 -12.13 11.88 6.97
CA GLN A 37 -11.38 13.01 7.55
C GLN A 37 -10.14 12.56 8.33
N TRP A 38 -10.26 11.49 9.13
CA TRP A 38 -9.13 10.92 9.88
C TRP A 38 -8.08 10.35 8.94
N ILE A 39 -8.49 9.66 7.87
CA ILE A 39 -7.56 9.21 6.84
C ILE A 39 -6.87 10.40 6.21
N GLU A 40 -7.57 11.48 5.86
CA GLU A 40 -6.99 12.66 5.22
C GLU A 40 -6.04 13.45 6.12
N ASN A 41 -6.31 13.53 7.43
CA ASN A 41 -5.58 14.44 8.32
C ASN A 41 -4.65 13.71 9.31
N ASP A 42 -5.11 12.61 9.91
CA ASP A 42 -4.48 12.02 11.10
C ASP A 42 -3.74 10.71 10.83
N TYR A 43 -4.18 9.94 9.82
CA TYR A 43 -3.47 8.73 9.41
C TYR A 43 -2.16 9.10 8.73
N HIS A 44 -1.08 9.14 9.52
CA HIS A 44 0.24 9.59 9.10
C HIS A 44 1.18 8.43 8.78
N ARG A 45 2.17 8.67 7.91
CA ARG A 45 3.04 7.60 7.40
C ARG A 45 3.81 6.86 8.49
N ARG A 46 4.19 7.57 9.55
CA ARG A 46 4.98 7.02 10.67
C ARG A 46 4.17 6.34 11.78
N ILE A 47 2.88 6.08 11.58
CA ILE A 47 2.00 5.54 12.63
C ILE A 47 2.48 4.18 13.17
N PHE A 48 3.21 3.40 12.37
CA PHE A 48 3.76 2.11 12.79
C PHE A 48 5.26 2.15 13.13
N SER A 49 5.98 3.20 12.73
CA SER A 49 7.44 3.31 12.86
C SER A 49 7.93 4.36 13.85
N ASN A 50 7.08 5.30 14.28
CA ASN A 50 7.42 6.25 15.34
C ASN A 50 7.24 5.59 16.72
N PRO A 51 8.28 5.50 17.57
CA PRO A 51 8.17 4.97 18.94
C PRO A 51 7.13 5.67 19.83
N GLU A 52 6.78 6.93 19.53
CA GLU A 52 5.75 7.68 20.26
C GLU A 52 4.32 7.30 19.86
N SER A 53 4.14 6.59 18.74
CA SER A 53 2.83 6.14 18.29
C SER A 53 2.32 4.97 19.16
N PRO A 54 1.05 4.96 19.60
CA PRO A 54 0.45 3.80 20.26
C PRO A 54 0.54 2.51 19.43
N TYR A 55 0.56 2.66 18.10
CA TYR A 55 0.60 1.54 17.15
C TYR A 55 2.02 1.21 16.66
N TYR A 56 3.05 1.75 17.31
CA TYR A 56 4.44 1.42 17.01
C TYR A 56 4.68 -0.10 17.01
N GLY A 57 5.39 -0.60 16.00
CA GLY A 57 5.76 -2.01 15.90
C GLY A 57 4.73 -2.90 15.19
N VAL A 58 3.64 -2.35 14.67
CA VAL A 58 2.74 -3.11 13.77
C VAL A 58 3.45 -3.34 12.44
N LEU A 59 3.52 -4.60 12.02
CA LEU A 59 4.11 -5.01 10.75
C LEU A 59 3.03 -4.90 9.66
N THR A 60 3.37 -4.30 8.52
CA THR A 60 2.41 -4.14 7.41
C THR A 60 3.00 -4.48 6.06
N ASP A 61 2.19 -5.11 5.20
CA ASP A 61 2.33 -5.16 3.76
C ASP A 61 1.18 -4.43 3.05
N CYS A 62 1.05 -4.63 1.72
CA CYS A 62 0.05 -3.99 0.85
C CYS A 62 -1.35 -3.83 1.49
N ALA A 63 -2.04 -4.94 1.74
CA ALA A 63 -3.43 -4.91 2.21
C ALA A 63 -3.53 -4.60 3.71
N ASP A 64 -2.47 -4.90 4.46
CA ASP A 64 -2.40 -4.69 5.90
C ASP A 64 -2.56 -3.21 6.25
N VAL A 65 -2.00 -2.29 5.46
CA VAL A 65 -2.13 -0.85 5.70
C VAL A 65 -3.60 -0.42 5.66
N ALA A 66 -4.39 -0.96 4.73
CA ALA A 66 -5.82 -0.64 4.61
C ALA A 66 -6.62 -1.23 5.79
N TYR A 67 -6.38 -2.51 6.11
CA TYR A 67 -7.04 -3.15 7.26
C TYR A 67 -6.67 -2.49 8.58
N ALA A 68 -5.39 -2.23 8.81
CA ALA A 68 -4.91 -1.58 10.02
C ALA A 68 -5.55 -0.21 10.20
N ALA A 69 -5.63 0.61 9.14
CA ALA A 69 -6.31 1.90 9.18
C ALA A 69 -7.77 1.76 9.63
N ARG A 70 -8.52 0.82 9.04
CA ARG A 70 -9.92 0.59 9.38
C ARG A 70 -10.10 0.05 10.81
N ILE A 71 -9.23 -0.85 11.26
CA ILE A 71 -9.24 -1.42 12.61
C ILE A 71 -8.94 -0.34 13.65
N ILE A 72 -7.89 0.46 13.43
CA ILE A 72 -7.49 1.54 14.34
C ILE A 72 -8.62 2.53 14.51
N PHE A 73 -9.18 3.03 13.41
CA PHE A 73 -10.31 3.96 13.48
C PHE A 73 -11.52 3.34 14.20
N SER A 74 -11.84 2.07 13.91
CA SER A 74 -12.93 1.36 14.58
C SER A 74 -12.71 1.27 16.08
N PHE A 75 -11.47 0.97 16.50
CA PHE A 75 -11.10 0.87 17.90
C PHE A 75 -11.18 2.23 18.61
N GLU A 76 -10.62 3.29 18.01
CA GLU A 76 -10.60 4.64 18.59
C GLU A 76 -12.01 5.23 18.75
N ASN A 77 -12.94 4.85 17.86
CA ASN A 77 -14.32 5.30 17.89
C ASN A 77 -15.30 4.27 18.48
N LYS A 78 -14.80 3.17 19.07
CA LYS A 78 -15.60 2.07 19.65
C LYS A 78 -16.68 1.51 18.69
N LEU A 79 -16.35 1.42 17.40
CA LEU A 79 -17.17 0.82 16.35
C LEU A 79 -16.90 -0.69 16.22
N PRO A 80 -17.84 -1.48 15.69
CA PRO A 80 -17.59 -2.87 15.35
C PRO A 80 -16.67 -2.99 14.14
N PHE A 81 -15.81 -4.00 14.15
CA PHE A 81 -15.01 -4.40 13.00
C PHE A 81 -15.28 -5.86 12.67
N LYS A 82 -15.47 -6.16 11.38
CA LYS A 82 -15.77 -7.50 10.89
C LYS A 82 -15.34 -7.62 9.44
N ILE A 83 -14.75 -8.77 9.09
CA ILE A 83 -14.40 -9.15 7.71
C ILE A 83 -14.70 -10.63 7.49
N LYS A 84 -14.82 -11.07 6.24
CA LYS A 84 -14.96 -12.51 5.95
C LYS A 84 -13.67 -13.24 6.35
N ASN A 85 -13.82 -14.42 6.96
CA ASN A 85 -12.69 -15.28 7.26
C ASN A 85 -12.32 -16.14 6.03
N PRO A 86 -11.19 -15.86 5.35
CA PRO A 86 -10.82 -16.58 4.15
C PRO A 86 -10.25 -17.97 4.44
N GLU A 87 -9.81 -18.23 5.67
CA GLU A 87 -9.29 -19.53 6.10
C GLU A 87 -10.38 -20.47 6.62
N ARG A 88 -11.66 -20.15 6.40
CA ARG A 88 -12.76 -21.00 6.85
C ARG A 88 -12.61 -22.41 6.27
N LYS A 89 -12.23 -23.36 7.13
CA LYS A 89 -12.16 -24.79 6.84
C LYS A 89 -13.05 -25.56 7.81
N GLY A 90 -14.10 -26.20 7.29
CA GLY A 90 -15.02 -27.02 8.08
C GLY A 90 -16.22 -26.29 8.67
N LEU A 91 -17.12 -27.06 9.28
CA LEU A 91 -18.44 -26.60 9.74
C LEU A 91 -18.36 -25.65 10.94
N PHE A 92 -17.33 -25.78 11.78
CA PHE A 92 -17.18 -25.06 13.04
C PHE A 92 -16.22 -23.85 12.97
N ALA A 93 -15.58 -23.63 11.82
CA ALA A 93 -14.73 -22.46 11.65
C ALA A 93 -15.57 -21.18 11.58
N SER A 94 -15.16 -20.15 12.33
CA SER A 94 -15.83 -18.85 12.29
C SER A 94 -15.90 -18.32 10.86
N PHE A 95 -17.09 -17.87 10.46
CA PHE A 95 -17.32 -17.23 9.16
C PHE A 95 -16.63 -15.88 9.04
N TYR A 96 -16.31 -15.23 10.16
CA TYR A 96 -15.78 -13.88 10.21
C TYR A 96 -14.60 -13.77 11.17
N ILE A 97 -13.71 -12.85 10.85
CA ILE A 97 -12.76 -12.30 11.81
C ILE A 97 -13.36 -10.97 12.30
N SER A 98 -13.53 -10.80 13.61
CA SER A 98 -14.16 -9.61 14.19
C SER A 98 -13.51 -9.19 15.50
N ASN A 99 -13.82 -7.98 15.97
CA ASN A 99 -13.36 -7.51 17.28
C ASN A 99 -14.01 -8.25 18.46
N LYS A 100 -15.10 -9.00 18.24
CA LYS A 100 -15.82 -9.76 19.27
C LYS A 100 -15.23 -11.15 19.55
N GLN A 101 -13.92 -11.24 19.73
CA GLN A 101 -13.23 -12.51 19.96
C GLN A 101 -12.30 -12.45 21.15
N ASN A 102 -12.24 -13.58 21.87
CA ASN A 102 -11.47 -13.76 23.10
C ASN A 102 -10.05 -14.33 22.87
N THR A 103 -9.58 -14.36 21.63
CA THR A 103 -8.26 -14.93 21.29
C THR A 103 -7.11 -14.20 22.01
N PHE A 104 -7.34 -12.97 22.47
CA PHE A 104 -6.32 -12.09 23.03
C PHE A 104 -6.52 -11.78 24.52
N ASP A 105 -7.36 -12.52 25.24
CA ASP A 105 -7.69 -12.26 26.66
C ASP A 105 -6.47 -12.28 27.59
N LYS A 106 -5.41 -13.01 27.19
CA LYS A 106 -4.13 -13.04 27.92
C LYS A 106 -3.39 -11.70 27.92
N LEU A 107 -3.65 -10.84 26.94
CA LEU A 107 -3.09 -9.49 26.87
C LEU A 107 -3.96 -8.58 27.74
N LYS A 108 -3.36 -7.87 28.70
CA LYS A 108 -4.10 -7.00 29.63
C LYS A 108 -4.39 -5.62 29.04
N ASN A 109 -3.50 -5.12 28.18
CA ASN A 109 -3.61 -3.81 27.57
C ASN A 109 -4.45 -3.90 26.27
N GLU A 110 -5.43 -3.01 26.11
CA GLU A 110 -6.34 -2.98 24.95
C GLU A 110 -5.60 -2.67 23.64
N ILE A 111 -4.62 -1.77 23.66
CA ILE A 111 -3.77 -1.46 22.48
C ILE A 111 -2.97 -2.68 22.05
N ASP A 112 -2.40 -3.44 22.99
CA ASP A 112 -1.68 -4.68 22.64
C ASP A 112 -2.62 -5.72 22.01
N ARG A 113 -3.87 -5.82 22.49
CA ARG A 113 -4.90 -6.65 21.84
C ARG A 113 -5.20 -6.17 20.43
N VAL A 114 -5.34 -4.87 20.21
CA VAL A 114 -5.58 -4.28 18.88
C VAL A 114 -4.41 -4.58 17.94
N LYS A 115 -3.16 -4.39 18.37
CA LYS A 115 -1.97 -4.71 17.57
C LYS A 115 -1.90 -6.20 17.22
N ALA A 116 -2.20 -7.07 18.18
CA ALA A 116 -2.27 -8.51 17.94
C ALA A 116 -3.42 -8.88 16.99
N PHE A 117 -4.56 -8.17 17.08
CA PHE A 117 -5.69 -8.33 16.19
C PHE A 117 -5.39 -7.88 14.76
N ILE A 118 -4.72 -6.73 14.57
CA ILE A 118 -4.22 -6.29 13.26
C ILE A 118 -3.31 -7.35 12.66
N ASN A 119 -2.36 -7.88 13.43
CA ASN A 119 -1.48 -8.94 12.97
C ASN A 119 -2.24 -10.24 12.61
N LYS A 120 -3.29 -10.60 13.35
CA LYS A 120 -4.16 -11.72 12.99
C LYS A 120 -4.86 -11.47 11.67
N VAL A 121 -5.46 -10.30 11.46
CA VAL A 121 -6.10 -9.94 10.19
C VAL A 121 -5.09 -9.99 9.05
N ALA A 122 -3.88 -9.44 9.24
CA ALA A 122 -2.81 -9.44 8.25
C ALA A 122 -2.34 -10.84 7.83
N VAL A 123 -2.25 -11.78 8.77
CA VAL A 123 -1.82 -13.16 8.47
C VAL A 123 -2.88 -13.93 7.68
N HIS A 124 -4.16 -13.70 7.95
CA HIS A 124 -5.25 -14.50 7.39
C HIS A 124 -5.84 -13.83 6.15
N SER A 125 -5.78 -12.51 6.04
CA SER A 125 -6.38 -11.73 4.96
C SER A 125 -5.32 -11.25 3.96
N GLY A 126 -5.76 -10.66 2.85
CA GLY A 126 -4.84 -10.13 1.86
C GLY A 126 -5.57 -9.40 0.74
N THR A 127 -4.83 -8.93 -0.26
CA THR A 127 -5.35 -8.09 -1.35
C THR A 127 -6.56 -8.71 -2.06
N TYR A 128 -6.56 -10.03 -2.26
CA TYR A 128 -7.68 -10.73 -2.90
C TYR A 128 -8.96 -10.70 -2.05
N ASN A 129 -8.85 -10.94 -0.74
CA ASN A 129 -10.00 -10.90 0.18
C ASN A 129 -10.54 -9.48 0.29
N LEU A 130 -9.62 -8.50 0.39
CA LEU A 130 -9.95 -7.10 0.40
C LEU A 130 -10.78 -6.72 -0.83
N ALA A 131 -10.35 -7.10 -2.04
CA ALA A 131 -11.08 -6.82 -3.28
C ALA A 131 -12.41 -7.57 -3.40
N LYS A 132 -12.44 -8.87 -3.10
CA LYS A 132 -13.60 -9.72 -3.43
C LYS A 132 -14.69 -9.74 -2.36
N ASN A 133 -14.31 -9.63 -1.09
CA ASN A 133 -15.19 -9.96 0.02
C ASN A 133 -15.54 -8.73 0.84
N ASP A 134 -14.54 -7.94 1.21
CA ASP A 134 -14.64 -6.96 2.28
C ASP A 134 -14.86 -5.53 1.79
N THR A 135 -14.87 -5.33 0.47
CA THR A 135 -15.10 -4.03 -0.17
C THR A 135 -16.06 -4.16 -1.36
N PHE A 136 -16.62 -3.05 -1.82
CA PHE A 136 -17.51 -2.96 -3.00
C PHE A 136 -17.05 -1.84 -3.95
N PRO A 137 -17.31 -1.94 -5.27
CA PRO A 137 -16.90 -0.91 -6.22
C PRO A 137 -17.78 0.34 -6.10
N ILE A 138 -17.18 1.51 -6.26
CA ILE A 138 -17.82 2.82 -6.06
C ILE A 138 -17.87 3.65 -7.34
N ALA A 139 -18.77 4.64 -7.38
CA ALA A 139 -18.83 5.60 -8.47
C ALA A 139 -17.59 6.50 -8.45
N ILE A 140 -17.15 6.94 -9.63
CA ILE A 140 -15.89 7.70 -9.77
C ILE A 140 -15.96 9.01 -9.01
N LYS A 141 -17.06 9.76 -9.16
CA LYS A 141 -17.31 11.01 -8.44
C LYS A 141 -17.36 10.86 -6.91
N ASP A 142 -17.56 9.64 -6.42
CA ASP A 142 -17.71 9.34 -4.99
C ASP A 142 -16.41 8.83 -4.36
N ILE A 143 -15.31 8.75 -5.11
CA ILE A 143 -13.97 8.41 -4.59
C ILE A 143 -13.53 9.50 -3.60
N LYS A 144 -13.11 9.11 -2.40
CA LYS A 144 -12.74 9.99 -1.28
C LYS A 144 -11.56 9.42 -0.49
N PRO A 145 -10.92 10.22 0.39
CA PRO A 145 -9.96 9.70 1.37
C PRO A 145 -10.52 8.50 2.15
N GLY A 146 -9.72 7.47 2.36
CA GLY A 146 -10.13 6.22 3.00
C GLY A 146 -10.70 5.17 2.05
N ASP A 147 -11.06 5.54 0.82
CA ASP A 147 -11.30 4.55 -0.24
C ASP A 147 -10.00 3.88 -0.66
N LEU A 148 -10.16 2.74 -1.32
CA LEU A 148 -9.06 1.87 -1.69
C LEU A 148 -8.94 1.80 -3.20
N TYR A 149 -7.72 1.78 -3.70
CA TYR A 149 -7.45 1.28 -5.05
C TYR A 149 -6.75 -0.07 -4.94
N ILE A 150 -7.37 -1.12 -5.50
CA ILE A 150 -6.90 -2.49 -5.38
C ILE A 150 -6.68 -3.06 -6.77
N THR A 151 -5.52 -3.66 -7.03
CA THR A 151 -5.20 -4.18 -8.35
C THR A 151 -4.59 -5.57 -8.30
N GLN A 152 -4.84 -6.34 -9.36
CA GLN A 152 -4.01 -7.42 -9.81
C GLN A 152 -3.62 -7.14 -11.27
N TYR A 153 -2.33 -6.98 -11.54
CA TYR A 153 -1.81 -6.77 -12.88
C TYR A 153 -0.56 -7.60 -13.11
N ASN A 154 -0.54 -8.42 -14.15
CA ASN A 154 0.54 -9.37 -14.45
C ASN A 154 0.94 -10.22 -13.23
N GLY A 155 -0.05 -10.74 -12.49
CA GLY A 155 0.17 -11.55 -11.28
C GLY A 155 0.52 -10.75 -10.02
N ILE A 156 0.91 -9.48 -10.14
CA ILE A 156 1.24 -8.62 -9.00
C ILE A 156 -0.04 -8.06 -8.41
N LYS A 157 -0.26 -8.33 -7.12
CA LYS A 157 -1.39 -7.80 -6.35
C LYS A 157 -0.94 -6.63 -5.49
N HIS A 158 -1.68 -5.54 -5.50
CA HIS A 158 -1.37 -4.38 -4.67
C HIS A 158 -2.63 -3.66 -4.19
N ALA A 159 -2.50 -2.94 -3.08
CA ALA A 159 -3.57 -2.14 -2.51
C ALA A 159 -3.00 -0.78 -2.08
N TYR A 160 -3.76 0.27 -2.35
CA TYR A 160 -3.50 1.63 -1.91
C TYR A 160 -4.68 2.13 -1.10
N VAL A 161 -4.40 2.91 -0.07
CA VAL A 161 -5.38 3.76 0.61
C VAL A 161 -5.30 5.14 -0.04
N VAL A 162 -6.43 5.67 -0.52
CA VAL A 162 -6.54 7.05 -0.99
C VAL A 162 -6.42 7.95 0.24
N LYS A 163 -5.34 8.73 0.32
CA LYS A 163 -5.07 9.66 1.43
C LYS A 163 -5.71 11.02 1.16
N LYS A 164 -5.57 11.52 -0.06
CA LYS A 164 -6.10 12.83 -0.49
C LYS A 164 -6.37 12.81 -1.98
N ILE A 165 -7.35 13.61 -2.42
CA ILE A 165 -7.63 13.85 -3.83
C ILE A 165 -7.51 15.35 -4.06
N TYR A 166 -6.65 15.74 -4.98
CA TYR A 166 -6.48 17.13 -5.36
C TYR A 166 -7.50 17.51 -6.42
N THR A 167 -7.76 18.80 -6.50
CA THR A 167 -8.58 19.46 -7.55
C THR A 167 -8.10 19.14 -8.96
N SER A 168 -6.83 18.78 -9.17
CA SER A 168 -6.33 18.31 -10.47
C SER A 168 -6.67 16.85 -10.84
N GLY A 169 -7.35 16.14 -9.94
CA GLY A 169 -7.67 14.72 -10.08
C GLY A 169 -6.51 13.78 -9.73
N VAL A 170 -5.36 14.31 -9.28
CA VAL A 170 -4.26 13.51 -8.74
C VAL A 170 -4.54 13.13 -7.29
N MET A 171 -3.96 12.01 -6.84
CA MET A 171 -4.21 11.48 -5.51
C MET A 171 -2.91 11.35 -4.72
N ASP A 172 -2.98 11.56 -3.41
CA ASP A 172 -2.00 11.00 -2.49
C ASP A 172 -2.43 9.58 -2.15
N LEU A 173 -1.53 8.63 -2.35
CA LEU A 173 -1.77 7.20 -2.20
C LEU A 173 -0.80 6.60 -1.18
N TYR A 174 -1.35 5.99 -0.14
CA TYR A 174 -0.59 5.29 0.89
C TYR A 174 -0.58 3.79 0.59
N TYR A 175 0.59 3.16 0.72
CA TYR A 175 0.74 1.73 0.49
C TYR A 175 1.90 1.15 1.31
N SER A 176 2.00 -0.18 1.31
CA SER A 176 3.19 -0.90 1.81
C SER A 176 3.51 -2.05 0.84
N THR A 177 4.58 -2.80 1.10
CA THR A 177 5.11 -3.82 0.18
C THR A 177 5.51 -5.08 0.95
N LEU A 178 5.86 -6.15 0.23
CA LEU A 178 6.52 -7.31 0.85
C LEU A 178 7.99 -7.00 1.16
N PRO A 179 8.58 -7.64 2.20
CA PRO A 179 7.91 -8.48 3.19
C PRO A 179 7.12 -7.64 4.21
N ARG A 180 6.27 -8.29 5.01
CA ARG A 180 5.56 -7.64 6.12
C ARG A 180 6.54 -7.27 7.25
N VAL A 181 6.82 -5.98 7.43
CA VAL A 181 7.74 -5.47 8.47
C VAL A 181 7.25 -4.13 9.03
N VAL A 182 7.87 -3.68 10.12
CA VAL A 182 7.69 -2.33 10.64
C VAL A 182 8.41 -1.36 9.70
N ARG A 183 7.67 -0.41 9.14
CA ARG A 183 8.20 0.63 8.26
C ARG A 183 7.31 1.86 8.28
N GLU A 184 7.85 2.98 7.81
CA GLU A 184 7.02 4.10 7.42
C GLU A 184 6.16 3.68 6.21
N ILE A 185 4.87 4.03 6.23
CA ILE A 185 3.94 3.77 5.12
C ILE A 185 4.48 4.51 3.89
N LYS A 186 4.56 3.78 2.78
CA LYS A 186 5.06 4.29 1.51
C LYS A 186 4.02 5.21 0.87
N PHE A 187 4.51 6.14 0.06
CA PHE A 187 3.72 7.24 -0.47
C PHE A 187 3.95 7.42 -1.96
N HIS A 188 2.86 7.69 -2.69
CA HIS A 188 2.90 8.02 -4.11
C HIS A 188 1.87 9.11 -4.41
N ARG A 189 2.27 10.15 -5.16
CA ARG A 189 1.37 11.24 -5.57
C ARG A 189 1.06 11.17 -7.07
N GLY A 190 -0.17 10.88 -7.44
CA GLY A 190 -0.61 10.79 -8.83
C GLY A 190 -1.75 9.79 -9.00
N ILE A 191 -1.84 9.19 -10.18
CA ILE A 191 -2.68 8.01 -10.41
C ILE A 191 -1.96 6.75 -9.93
N PRO A 192 -2.69 5.67 -9.59
CA PRO A 192 -2.07 4.41 -9.23
C PRO A 192 -1.07 3.90 -10.30
N LEU A 193 0.03 3.30 -9.84
CA LEU A 193 1.14 2.91 -10.73
C LEU A 193 0.82 1.71 -11.61
N PHE A 194 0.05 0.77 -11.06
CA PHE A 194 -0.42 -0.43 -11.74
C PHE A 194 -1.91 -0.28 -12.03
N THR A 195 -2.28 -0.49 -13.29
CA THR A 195 -3.68 -0.50 -13.72
C THR A 195 -4.38 -1.78 -13.28
N PHE A 196 -5.67 -1.92 -13.57
CA PHE A 196 -6.45 -3.12 -13.35
C PHE A 196 -7.02 -3.63 -14.69
N SER A 197 -7.21 -4.95 -14.80
CA SER A 197 -7.64 -5.60 -16.05
C SER A 197 -9.09 -6.07 -16.05
N GLU A 198 -9.74 -6.17 -14.89
CA GLU A 198 -11.10 -6.69 -14.73
C GLU A 198 -11.68 -6.41 -13.34
N ALA A 199 -12.97 -6.71 -13.14
CA ALA A 199 -13.54 -6.81 -11.80
C ALA A 199 -12.98 -8.05 -11.05
N PRO A 200 -12.82 -8.02 -9.71
CA PRO A 200 -13.28 -6.99 -8.78
C PRO A 200 -12.24 -5.89 -8.51
N TRP A 201 -11.18 -5.77 -9.30
CA TRP A 201 -10.11 -4.80 -9.08
C TRP A 201 -10.59 -3.35 -9.36
N GLY A 202 -9.83 -2.33 -8.98
CA GLY A 202 -10.14 -0.92 -9.15
C GLY A 202 -10.39 -0.17 -7.83
N PHE A 203 -11.12 0.94 -7.90
CA PHE A 203 -11.51 1.77 -6.75
C PHE A 203 -12.68 1.15 -5.98
N ARG A 204 -12.53 1.01 -4.67
CA ARG A 204 -13.48 0.29 -3.80
C ARG A 204 -13.57 0.94 -2.43
N ARG A 205 -14.70 0.73 -1.76
CA ARG A 205 -14.93 1.15 -0.37
C ARG A 205 -15.15 -0.06 0.53
N PHE A 206 -14.69 0.02 1.78
CA PHE A 206 -14.96 -1.01 2.79
C PHE A 206 -16.47 -1.21 2.96
N LYS A 207 -16.89 -2.47 3.11
CA LYS A 207 -18.21 -2.82 3.62
C LYS A 207 -18.23 -2.60 5.14
N ASN A 208 -19.30 -2.00 5.64
CA ASN A 208 -19.58 -2.03 7.07
C ASN A 208 -19.90 -3.46 7.53
N PRO A 209 -19.74 -3.79 8.82
CA PRO A 209 -20.00 -5.13 9.34
C PRO A 209 -21.37 -5.73 8.96
N GLU A 210 -22.40 -4.89 8.89
CA GLU A 210 -23.77 -5.28 8.50
C GLU A 210 -23.92 -5.55 6.99
N GLN A 211 -23.05 -4.94 6.18
CA GLN A 211 -23.09 -5.04 4.72
C GLN A 211 -22.36 -6.28 4.17
N LEU A 212 -21.61 -7.02 5.00
CA LEU A 212 -20.79 -8.16 4.53
C LEU A 212 -21.59 -9.29 3.87
N ASN A 213 -22.88 -9.41 4.20
CA ASN A 213 -23.80 -10.40 3.64
C ASN A 213 -24.83 -9.80 2.68
N VAL A 214 -24.79 -8.48 2.50
CA VAL A 214 -25.68 -7.77 1.59
C VAL A 214 -25.10 -7.88 0.17
N PRO A 215 -25.91 -8.21 -0.87
CA PRO A 215 -25.46 -8.15 -2.25
C PRO A 215 -24.89 -6.75 -2.58
N GLU A 216 -23.72 -6.68 -3.23
CA GLU A 216 -23.04 -5.38 -3.43
C GLU A 216 -23.91 -4.33 -4.11
N LYS A 217 -24.74 -4.76 -5.08
CA LYS A 217 -25.68 -3.91 -5.80
C LYS A 217 -26.74 -3.20 -4.92
N GLU A 218 -26.94 -3.69 -3.70
CA GLU A 218 -27.89 -3.12 -2.72
C GLU A 218 -27.18 -2.19 -1.73
N ILE A 219 -25.84 -2.13 -1.74
CA ILE A 219 -25.06 -1.26 -0.87
C ILE A 219 -25.09 0.17 -1.44
N PRO A 220 -25.47 1.20 -0.65
CA PRO A 220 -25.43 2.58 -1.09
C PRO A 220 -24.04 3.00 -1.58
N GLY A 221 -23.99 3.68 -2.73
CA GLY A 221 -22.75 4.09 -3.39
C GLY A 221 -22.11 3.04 -4.29
N PHE A 222 -22.70 1.85 -4.41
CA PHE A 222 -22.26 0.84 -5.38
C PHE A 222 -22.33 1.36 -6.82
N SER A 223 -21.27 1.13 -7.60
CA SER A 223 -21.25 1.44 -9.03
C SER A 223 -20.29 0.54 -9.80
N LEU A 224 -20.63 0.26 -11.06
CA LEU A 224 -19.78 -0.47 -12.00
C LEU A 224 -19.11 0.45 -13.05
N GLU A 225 -19.28 1.78 -12.92
CA GLU A 225 -18.82 2.81 -13.86
C GLU A 225 -17.36 2.63 -14.30
N GLN A 226 -16.45 2.38 -13.36
CA GLN A 226 -15.02 2.19 -13.67
C GLN A 226 -14.75 0.99 -14.61
N TYR A 227 -15.60 -0.04 -14.57
CA TYR A 227 -15.48 -1.21 -15.43
C TYR A 227 -16.01 -0.93 -16.84
N GLU A 228 -16.97 -0.01 -16.97
CA GLU A 228 -17.44 0.48 -18.26
C GLU A 228 -16.36 1.34 -18.92
N LEU A 229 -15.67 2.20 -18.14
CA LEU A 229 -14.49 2.91 -18.62
C LEU A 229 -13.36 1.96 -19.02
N LEU A 230 -13.11 0.92 -18.22
CA LEU A 230 -12.09 -0.08 -18.55
C LEU A 230 -12.39 -0.76 -19.90
N LYS A 231 -13.66 -1.15 -20.15
CA LYS A 231 -14.07 -1.72 -21.45
C LYS A 231 -13.89 -0.74 -22.61
N LYS A 232 -14.15 0.55 -22.36
CA LYS A 232 -14.10 1.60 -23.39
C LYS A 232 -12.66 2.02 -23.75
N TYR A 233 -11.79 2.17 -22.76
CA TYR A 233 -10.47 2.77 -22.93
C TYR A 233 -9.30 1.78 -22.78
N GLY A 234 -9.56 0.60 -22.22
CA GLY A 234 -8.56 -0.41 -21.94
C GLY A 234 -7.71 -0.12 -20.69
N PRO A 235 -6.94 -1.12 -20.23
CA PRO A 235 -6.16 -1.04 -19.00
C PRO A 235 -5.08 0.06 -19.05
N GLU A 236 -4.54 0.40 -20.22
CA GLU A 236 -3.48 1.41 -20.34
C GLU A 236 -3.96 2.85 -20.05
N ARG A 237 -5.23 3.13 -20.31
CA ARG A 237 -5.79 4.50 -20.23
C ARG A 237 -6.79 4.70 -19.11
N VAL A 238 -7.44 3.65 -18.62
CA VAL A 238 -8.56 3.75 -17.67
C VAL A 238 -8.25 4.64 -16.46
N LEU A 239 -7.06 4.53 -15.85
CA LEU A 239 -6.70 5.33 -14.68
C LEU A 239 -6.54 6.82 -15.00
N SER A 240 -6.00 7.14 -16.19
CA SER A 240 -5.90 8.53 -16.65
C SER A 240 -7.29 9.11 -16.88
N GLU A 241 -8.22 8.33 -17.45
CA GLU A 241 -9.61 8.78 -17.66
C GLU A 241 -10.36 8.95 -16.33
N ILE A 242 -10.16 8.06 -15.35
CA ILE A 242 -10.72 8.23 -14.00
C ILE A 242 -10.18 9.52 -13.35
N SER A 243 -8.87 9.77 -13.44
CA SER A 243 -8.26 10.99 -12.93
C SER A 243 -8.78 12.25 -13.63
N ASN A 244 -9.00 12.19 -14.96
CA ASN A 244 -9.62 13.28 -15.70
C ASN A 244 -11.07 13.56 -15.24
N LEU A 245 -11.86 12.53 -14.93
CA LEU A 245 -13.23 12.69 -14.43
C LEU A 245 -13.29 13.28 -13.01
N LEU A 246 -12.25 13.08 -12.22
CA LEU A 246 -12.09 13.69 -10.89
C LEU A 246 -11.54 15.12 -10.95
N ARG A 247 -11.05 15.56 -12.11
CA ARG A 247 -10.39 16.84 -12.29
C ARG A 247 -11.40 17.99 -12.29
N GLN A 248 -11.11 19.00 -11.48
CA GLN A 248 -11.77 20.30 -11.45
C GLN A 248 -10.90 21.40 -12.08
N GLU A 249 -9.56 21.27 -12.01
CA GLU A 249 -8.61 22.22 -12.61
C GLU A 249 -7.42 21.50 -13.26
N GLU A 250 -6.76 22.12 -14.24
CA GLU A 250 -5.57 21.52 -14.85
C GLU A 250 -4.35 21.61 -13.93
N GLU A 251 -3.55 20.54 -13.89
CA GLU A 251 -2.26 20.56 -13.21
C GLU A 251 -1.28 21.40 -14.03
N GLY A 252 -0.65 22.40 -13.41
CA GLY A 252 0.41 23.18 -14.03
C GLY A 252 1.59 22.30 -14.48
N LEU A 253 2.24 22.67 -15.58
CA LEU A 253 3.35 21.88 -16.16
C LEU A 253 4.48 21.66 -15.15
N GLU A 254 4.89 22.74 -14.46
CA GLU A 254 5.92 22.70 -13.42
C GLU A 254 5.53 21.75 -12.29
N GLY A 255 4.31 21.89 -11.75
CA GLY A 255 3.78 21.01 -10.70
C GLY A 255 3.78 19.54 -11.11
N LYS A 256 3.42 19.25 -12.37
CA LYS A 256 3.46 17.89 -12.91
C LYS A 256 4.88 17.35 -13.05
N VAL A 257 5.83 18.14 -13.55
CA VAL A 257 7.25 17.75 -13.65
C VAL A 257 7.78 17.42 -12.24
N MET A 258 7.60 18.35 -11.29
CA MET A 258 8.08 18.17 -9.92
C MET A 258 7.46 16.95 -9.24
N ARG A 259 6.15 16.73 -9.41
CA ARG A 259 5.49 15.53 -8.87
C ARG A 259 6.06 14.23 -9.45
N LEU A 260 6.35 14.19 -10.76
CA LEU A 260 6.96 13.02 -11.39
C LEU A 260 8.38 12.76 -10.85
N ILE A 261 9.18 13.81 -10.68
CA ILE A 261 10.53 13.73 -10.10
C ILE A 261 10.47 13.24 -8.65
N GLU A 262 9.61 13.83 -7.82
CA GLU A 262 9.50 13.42 -6.41
C GLU A 262 9.09 11.94 -6.27
N ASN A 263 8.16 11.45 -7.10
CA ASN A 263 7.78 10.04 -7.08
C ASN A 263 8.93 9.13 -7.52
N LEU A 264 9.72 9.57 -8.48
CA LEU A 264 10.89 8.85 -8.96
C LEU A 264 11.96 8.75 -7.87
N CYS A 265 12.27 9.86 -7.21
CA CYS A 265 13.21 9.89 -6.07
C CYS A 265 12.73 9.01 -4.92
N ARG A 266 11.44 9.10 -4.53
CA ARG A 266 10.86 8.19 -3.53
C ARG A 266 10.91 6.72 -3.96
N SER A 267 10.79 6.44 -5.25
CA SER A 267 10.88 5.07 -5.75
C SER A 267 12.31 4.51 -5.65
N MET A 268 13.32 5.36 -5.75
CA MET A 268 14.73 5.01 -5.49
C MET A 268 14.99 4.74 -4.01
N GLU A 269 14.46 5.57 -3.11
CA GLU A 269 14.52 5.34 -1.66
C GLU A 269 13.90 4.00 -1.28
N ASP A 270 12.70 3.75 -1.80
CA ASP A 270 11.96 2.50 -1.62
C ASP A 270 12.79 1.28 -2.02
N ARG A 271 13.57 1.41 -3.09
CA ARG A 271 14.44 0.36 -3.60
C ARG A 271 15.66 0.18 -2.71
N LEU A 272 16.29 1.27 -2.27
CA LEU A 272 17.43 1.23 -1.35
C LEU A 272 17.07 0.52 -0.04
N ASP A 273 15.93 0.89 0.57
CA ASP A 273 15.41 0.19 1.76
C ASP A 273 15.19 -1.31 1.47
N SER A 274 14.60 -1.65 0.32
CA SER A 274 14.37 -3.06 -0.06
C SER A 274 15.66 -3.85 -0.27
N VAL A 275 16.67 -3.25 -0.90
CA VAL A 275 17.98 -3.88 -1.14
C VAL A 275 18.70 -4.11 0.19
N ASN A 276 18.74 -3.11 1.07
CA ASN A 276 19.38 -3.23 2.39
C ASN A 276 18.74 -4.35 3.22
N ARG A 277 17.40 -4.43 3.25
CA ARG A 277 16.68 -5.51 3.94
C ARG A 277 16.95 -6.88 3.34
N SER A 278 17.05 -6.98 2.01
CA SER A 278 17.41 -8.22 1.33
C SER A 278 18.79 -8.71 1.78
N ILE A 279 19.77 -7.81 1.88
CA ILE A 279 21.13 -8.13 2.31
C ILE A 279 21.14 -8.58 3.78
N GLU A 280 20.48 -7.84 4.66
CA GLU A 280 20.31 -8.22 6.07
C GLU A 280 19.69 -9.62 6.20
N TYR A 281 18.65 -9.90 5.42
CA TYR A 281 18.00 -11.21 5.43
C TYR A 281 18.93 -12.32 4.93
N VAL A 282 19.60 -12.14 3.79
CA VAL A 282 20.54 -13.12 3.24
C VAL A 282 21.69 -13.40 4.21
N ASN A 283 22.19 -12.38 4.90
CA ASN A 283 23.19 -12.54 5.96
C ASN A 283 22.64 -13.36 7.14
N SER A 284 21.38 -13.13 7.55
CA SER A 284 20.74 -13.88 8.64
C SER A 284 20.56 -15.38 8.36
N ILE A 285 20.55 -15.77 7.09
CA ILE A 285 20.49 -17.17 6.64
C ILE A 285 21.86 -17.70 6.21
N ASN A 286 22.95 -17.05 6.66
CA ASN A 286 24.34 -17.41 6.37
C ASN A 286 24.66 -17.46 4.86
N GLY A 287 24.06 -16.57 4.06
CA GLY A 287 24.36 -16.43 2.64
C GLY A 287 23.78 -17.54 1.74
N ARG A 288 22.99 -18.48 2.28
CA ARG A 288 22.38 -19.54 1.45
C ARG A 288 21.48 -18.95 0.36
N CYS A 289 21.31 -19.67 -0.75
CA CYS A 289 20.33 -19.30 -1.76
C CYS A 289 18.93 -19.20 -1.14
N VAL A 290 18.21 -18.14 -1.51
CA VAL A 290 16.83 -17.96 -1.11
C VAL A 290 15.94 -19.00 -1.77
N ASN A 291 14.90 -19.46 -1.07
CA ASN A 291 13.84 -20.27 -1.68
C ASN A 291 12.80 -19.37 -2.40
N MET A 292 11.81 -19.98 -3.05
CA MET A 292 10.78 -19.26 -3.81
C MET A 292 10.03 -18.21 -2.96
N ALA A 293 9.62 -18.56 -1.74
CA ALA A 293 8.88 -17.64 -0.88
C ALA A 293 9.74 -16.44 -0.43
N GLU A 294 11.01 -16.68 -0.14
CA GLU A 294 11.99 -15.66 0.20
C GLU A 294 12.33 -14.79 -1.01
N TYR A 295 12.44 -15.39 -2.20
CA TYR A 295 12.65 -14.66 -3.44
C TYR A 295 11.52 -13.67 -3.71
N HIS A 296 10.26 -14.10 -3.57
CA HIS A 296 9.12 -13.21 -3.73
C HIS A 296 9.07 -12.07 -2.71
N ASN A 297 9.69 -12.26 -1.54
CA ASN A 297 9.75 -11.23 -0.49
C ASN A 297 10.90 -10.24 -0.68
N TYR A 298 12.07 -10.68 -1.15
CA TYR A 298 13.31 -9.89 -1.12
C TYR A 298 13.86 -9.49 -2.50
N SER A 299 13.27 -9.98 -3.59
CA SER A 299 13.63 -9.56 -4.94
C SER A 299 13.06 -8.16 -5.27
N THR A 300 13.66 -7.45 -6.23
CA THR A 300 13.20 -6.09 -6.61
C THR A 300 12.57 -5.91 -8.00
N PRO A 301 12.21 -6.95 -8.80
CA PRO A 301 11.80 -6.73 -10.18
C PRO A 301 10.57 -5.82 -10.30
N GLY A 302 9.65 -5.86 -9.33
CA GLY A 302 8.49 -4.96 -9.28
C GLY A 302 8.88 -3.50 -9.01
N LEU A 303 9.86 -3.24 -8.15
CA LEU A 303 10.36 -1.89 -7.87
C LEU A 303 11.18 -1.36 -9.05
N ASP A 304 11.99 -2.21 -9.66
CA ASP A 304 12.83 -1.88 -10.82
C ASP A 304 11.94 -1.46 -11.99
N ASN A 305 10.97 -2.30 -12.38
CA ASN A 305 10.02 -1.98 -13.45
C ASN A 305 9.21 -0.71 -13.19
N ARG A 306 8.89 -0.43 -11.91
CA ARG A 306 8.21 0.80 -11.52
C ARG A 306 9.07 2.03 -11.75
N ILE A 307 10.34 2.01 -11.34
CA ILE A 307 11.29 3.12 -11.56
C ILE A 307 11.42 3.38 -13.07
N ILE A 308 11.66 2.33 -13.86
CA ILE A 308 11.81 2.44 -15.32
C ILE A 308 10.56 3.02 -15.98
N LYS A 309 9.36 2.59 -15.54
CA LYS A 309 8.10 3.15 -16.03
C LYS A 309 7.99 4.64 -15.71
N GLN A 310 8.38 5.07 -14.50
CA GLN A 310 8.34 6.48 -14.11
C GLN A 310 9.34 7.32 -14.89
N VAL A 311 10.56 6.83 -15.13
CA VAL A 311 11.56 7.50 -15.97
C VAL A 311 11.02 7.71 -17.38
N LYS A 312 10.44 6.69 -18.01
CA LYS A 312 9.84 6.79 -19.36
C LYS A 312 8.67 7.80 -19.42
N ILE A 313 7.86 7.88 -18.36
CA ILE A 313 6.77 8.87 -18.26
C ILE A 313 7.36 10.28 -18.18
N LEU A 314 8.38 10.48 -17.35
CA LEU A 314 9.07 11.75 -17.18
C LEU A 314 9.76 12.19 -18.48
N GLU A 315 10.51 11.31 -19.13
CA GLU A 315 11.16 11.53 -20.43
C GLU A 315 10.14 11.98 -21.48
N LYS A 316 9.06 11.21 -21.67
CA LYS A 316 8.01 11.54 -22.64
C LYS A 316 7.36 12.89 -22.35
N PHE A 317 7.11 13.19 -21.07
CA PHE A 317 6.47 14.45 -20.69
C PHE A 317 7.41 15.63 -20.89
N TRP A 318 8.67 15.53 -20.46
CA TRP A 318 9.67 16.58 -20.65
C TRP A 318 9.94 16.85 -22.14
N LYS A 319 10.02 15.79 -22.96
CA LYS A 319 10.15 15.91 -24.42
C LYS A 319 8.98 16.68 -25.04
N SER A 320 7.76 16.44 -24.57
CA SER A 320 6.59 17.18 -25.07
C SER A 320 6.61 18.67 -24.69
N ILE A 321 7.24 19.02 -23.56
CA ILE A 321 7.41 20.42 -23.13
C ILE A 321 8.46 21.09 -24.02
N SER A 322 9.63 20.47 -24.18
CA SER A 322 10.73 21.03 -24.96
C SER A 322 10.37 21.23 -26.44
N GLU A 323 9.63 20.29 -27.04
CA GLU A 323 9.16 20.38 -28.43
C GLU A 323 8.05 21.42 -28.64
N SER A 324 7.27 21.73 -27.60
CA SER A 324 6.15 22.70 -27.70
C SER A 324 6.53 24.13 -27.35
N SER A 325 7.81 24.39 -27.06
CA SER A 325 8.34 25.70 -26.63
C SER A 325 7.54 26.35 -25.49
N LYS A 326 6.93 25.53 -24.63
CA LYS A 326 6.21 26.03 -23.46
C LYS A 326 7.22 26.37 -22.37
N GLU A 327 7.15 27.60 -21.86
CA GLU A 327 8.00 28.00 -20.75
C GLU A 327 7.60 27.25 -19.47
N VAL A 328 8.61 26.64 -18.83
CA VAL A 328 8.52 26.03 -17.51
C VAL A 328 9.73 26.51 -16.73
N HIS A 329 9.51 27.11 -15.57
CA HIS A 329 10.60 27.59 -14.73
C HIS A 329 11.02 26.48 -13.77
N LEU A 330 12.11 25.79 -14.10
CA LEU A 330 12.71 24.78 -13.22
C LEU A 330 14.03 25.32 -12.63
N VAL A 331 14.44 24.74 -11.52
CA VAL A 331 15.81 24.97 -11.01
C VAL A 331 16.80 24.39 -12.01
N SER A 332 17.90 25.09 -12.27
CA SER A 332 18.83 24.80 -13.39
C SER A 332 19.43 23.38 -13.37
N ASN A 333 19.63 22.81 -12.18
CA ASN A 333 20.09 21.44 -11.99
C ASN A 333 19.04 20.42 -12.48
N VAL A 334 17.77 20.62 -12.15
CA VAL A 334 16.67 19.75 -12.58
C VAL A 334 16.55 19.78 -14.09
N GLU A 335 16.58 20.98 -14.69
CA GLU A 335 16.53 21.12 -16.14
C GLU A 335 17.70 20.41 -16.83
N SER A 336 18.91 20.57 -16.31
CA SER A 336 20.11 19.89 -16.84
C SER A 336 20.00 18.36 -16.73
N ALA A 337 19.52 17.84 -15.60
CA ALA A 337 19.29 16.40 -15.44
C ALA A 337 18.22 15.86 -16.40
N LEU A 338 17.13 16.60 -16.60
CA LEU A 338 16.08 16.22 -17.54
C LEU A 338 16.55 16.30 -19.01
N ASN A 339 17.42 17.26 -19.34
CA ASN A 339 18.03 17.35 -20.67
C ASN A 339 18.99 16.19 -20.92
N LYS A 340 19.78 15.78 -19.91
CA LYS A 340 20.58 14.54 -19.98
C LYS A 340 19.73 13.32 -20.31
N LEU A 341 18.54 13.19 -19.71
CA LEU A 341 17.63 12.08 -19.98
C LEU A 341 17.16 12.03 -21.45
N ILE A 342 16.93 13.18 -22.09
CA ILE A 342 16.44 13.24 -23.49
C ILE A 342 17.57 13.18 -24.51
N PHE A 343 18.63 13.95 -24.30
CA PHE A 343 19.68 14.17 -25.28
C PHE A 343 20.89 13.23 -25.10
N ASN A 344 20.88 12.41 -24.05
CA ASN A 344 21.98 11.53 -23.69
C ASN A 344 23.31 12.29 -23.53
N GLU A 345 23.24 13.54 -23.08
CA GLU A 345 24.40 14.39 -22.85
C GLU A 345 25.07 13.96 -21.54
N TYR A 346 26.26 13.39 -21.65
CA TYR A 346 27.04 12.87 -20.51
C TYR A 346 27.79 13.96 -19.73
N GLU A 347 27.68 15.23 -20.12
CA GLU A 347 28.40 16.30 -19.44
C GLU A 347 27.67 16.73 -18.15
N ASN A 348 28.40 16.56 -17.04
CA ASN A 348 28.08 16.88 -15.65
C ASN A 348 27.28 15.84 -14.86
N SER A 349 27.80 15.54 -13.66
CA SER A 349 27.21 14.68 -12.63
C SER A 349 26.06 15.38 -11.91
N VAL A 350 25.07 15.89 -12.66
CA VAL A 350 23.89 16.52 -12.06
C VAL A 350 22.92 15.43 -11.66
N LEU A 351 22.61 15.36 -10.37
CA LEU A 351 21.67 14.40 -9.79
C LEU A 351 20.25 14.95 -9.92
N LEU A 352 19.31 14.11 -10.35
CA LEU A 352 17.90 14.48 -10.40
C LEU A 352 17.29 14.57 -8.99
N CYS A 353 17.79 13.75 -8.06
CA CYS A 353 17.32 13.68 -6.68
C CYS A 353 18.36 14.29 -5.73
N GLU A 354 18.09 15.48 -5.21
CA GLU A 354 18.96 16.13 -4.23
C GLU A 354 18.72 15.59 -2.79
N GLY A 355 19.78 15.51 -1.98
CA GLY A 355 19.68 15.33 -0.53
C GLY A 355 19.81 13.91 0.02
N GLN A 356 20.25 12.92 -0.76
CA GLN A 356 20.44 11.53 -0.28
C GLN A 356 21.88 11.06 -0.39
N ASP A 357 22.22 10.00 0.37
CA ASP A 357 23.54 9.37 0.29
C ASP A 357 23.81 8.97 -1.17
N ARG A 358 24.80 9.65 -1.74
CA ARG A 358 24.85 10.20 -3.11
C ARG A 358 25.14 9.18 -4.22
N LYS A 359 24.86 7.89 -4.03
CA LYS A 359 25.41 6.87 -4.93
C LYS A 359 24.53 6.56 -6.15
N TYR A 360 23.22 6.78 -6.12
CA TYR A 360 22.32 6.23 -7.16
C TYR A 360 21.28 7.22 -7.69
N ASP A 361 21.60 7.82 -8.84
CA ASP A 361 20.69 8.67 -9.62
C ASP A 361 19.67 7.84 -10.43
N PRO A 362 18.38 8.23 -10.51
CA PRO A 362 17.40 7.50 -11.29
C PRO A 362 17.69 7.38 -12.79
N ILE A 363 18.35 8.38 -13.39
CA ILE A 363 18.69 8.37 -14.82
C ILE A 363 19.84 7.40 -15.07
N GLU A 364 20.87 7.41 -14.20
CA GLU A 364 21.93 6.40 -14.25
C GLU A 364 21.39 4.98 -14.05
N PHE A 365 20.50 4.80 -13.07
CA PHE A 365 19.82 3.52 -12.85
C PHE A 365 19.08 3.04 -14.10
N TYR A 366 18.38 3.94 -14.80
CA TYR A 366 17.67 3.62 -16.04
C TYR A 366 18.61 3.11 -17.14
N PHE A 367 19.75 3.77 -17.35
CA PHE A 367 20.73 3.33 -18.34
C PHE A 367 21.34 1.97 -17.97
N LYS A 368 21.82 1.80 -16.74
CA LYS A 368 22.35 0.51 -16.24
C LYS A 368 21.32 -0.62 -16.32
N PHE A 369 20.05 -0.33 -16.07
CA PHE A 369 18.97 -1.31 -16.19
C PHE A 369 18.77 -1.76 -17.64
N ASN A 370 18.75 -0.82 -18.59
CA ASN A 370 18.61 -1.14 -20.02
C ASN A 370 19.82 -1.90 -20.58
N GLU A 371 21.00 -1.71 -20.00
CA GLU A 371 22.21 -2.47 -20.31
C GLU A 371 22.27 -3.86 -19.63
N GLY A 372 21.27 -4.21 -18.83
CA GLY A 372 21.21 -5.50 -18.13
C GLY A 372 22.19 -5.62 -16.95
N MET A 373 22.71 -4.50 -16.44
CA MET A 373 23.70 -4.50 -15.35
C MET A 373 23.04 -4.62 -13.96
N ILE A 374 21.74 -4.31 -13.84
CA ILE A 374 21.02 -4.35 -12.57
C ILE A 374 20.54 -5.77 -12.25
N SER A 375 21.02 -6.33 -11.14
CA SER A 375 20.46 -7.58 -10.61
C SER A 375 19.25 -7.30 -9.71
N PRO A 376 18.10 -7.98 -9.91
CA PRO A 376 16.98 -7.95 -8.96
C PRO A 376 17.08 -9.06 -7.89
N HIS A 377 18.12 -9.91 -7.95
CA HIS A 377 18.19 -11.17 -7.18
C HIS A 377 18.58 -10.95 -5.70
N PRO A 378 17.87 -11.54 -4.71
CA PRO A 378 18.16 -11.35 -3.29
C PRO A 378 19.59 -11.64 -2.85
N ASN A 379 20.17 -12.74 -3.34
CA ASN A 379 21.55 -13.13 -3.07
C ASN A 379 22.62 -12.28 -3.78
N ALA A 380 22.26 -11.31 -4.63
CA ALA A 380 23.26 -10.44 -5.24
C ALA A 380 23.81 -9.43 -4.23
N SER A 381 25.09 -9.07 -4.41
CA SER A 381 25.73 -8.05 -3.58
C SER A 381 25.04 -6.70 -3.75
N PHE A 382 25.25 -5.79 -2.79
CA PHE A 382 24.76 -4.41 -2.91
C PHE A 382 25.16 -3.78 -4.26
N ASN A 383 26.43 -3.87 -4.64
CA ASN A 383 26.95 -3.31 -5.88
C ASN A 383 26.30 -3.92 -7.12
N SER A 384 26.09 -5.25 -7.17
CA SER A 384 25.39 -5.88 -8.29
C SER A 384 23.93 -5.46 -8.38
N ARG A 385 23.26 -5.21 -7.25
CA ARG A 385 21.90 -4.68 -7.24
C ARG A 385 21.83 -3.26 -7.81
N TRP A 386 22.95 -2.56 -7.96
CA TRP A 386 23.00 -1.22 -8.53
C TRP A 386 23.84 -1.11 -9.82
N GLY A 387 24.26 -2.24 -10.37
CA GLY A 387 24.98 -2.32 -11.65
C GLY A 387 26.42 -1.83 -11.60
N ASP A 388 27.02 -1.84 -10.40
CA ASP A 388 28.44 -1.50 -10.22
C ASP A 388 29.36 -2.71 -10.44
N GLU A 389 28.81 -3.93 -10.40
CA GLU A 389 29.52 -5.18 -10.69
C GLU A 389 28.56 -6.25 -11.22
N SER A 390 29.08 -7.26 -11.93
CA SER A 390 28.26 -8.36 -12.46
C SER A 390 27.84 -9.33 -11.35
N PHE A 391 26.61 -9.86 -11.45
CA PHE A 391 26.13 -10.93 -10.57
C PHE A 391 26.22 -12.28 -11.27
N ASN A 392 27.15 -13.12 -10.84
CA ASN A 392 27.27 -14.51 -11.27
C ASN A 392 26.98 -15.41 -10.07
N SER A 393 25.90 -16.20 -10.14
CA SER A 393 25.49 -17.10 -9.06
C SER A 393 24.72 -18.30 -9.58
N ASP A 394 24.89 -19.45 -8.92
CA ASP A 394 24.12 -20.66 -9.16
C ASP A 394 22.74 -20.65 -8.45
N CYS A 395 22.41 -19.57 -7.73
CA CYS A 395 21.10 -19.44 -7.07
C CYS A 395 19.98 -19.32 -8.10
N GLN A 396 18.89 -20.07 -7.87
CA GLN A 396 17.75 -20.12 -8.77
C GLN A 396 16.98 -18.79 -8.80
N VAL A 397 16.62 -18.36 -10.02
CA VAL A 397 15.64 -17.29 -10.26
C VAL A 397 14.24 -17.90 -10.29
N PHE A 398 13.30 -17.30 -9.55
CA PHE A 398 11.90 -17.70 -9.54
C PHE A 398 11.07 -16.64 -10.29
N ASN A 399 10.23 -17.08 -11.23
CA ASN A 399 9.37 -16.22 -12.04
C ASN A 399 7.94 -16.16 -11.49
#